data_AF-A0A7S1CTZ4-F1
#
_entry.id   AF-A0A7S1CTZ4-F1
#
_cell.length_a   1.000
_cell.length_b   1.000
_cell.length_c   1.000
_cell.angle_alpha   90.00
_cell.angle_beta   90.00
_cell.angle_gamma   90.00
#
_symmetry.space_group_name_H-M   'P 1'
#
loop_
_entity.id
_entity.type
_entity.pdbx_description
1 polymer ?
#
loop_
_entity_poly.entity_id
_entity_poly.type
_entity_poly.pdbx_seq_one_letter_code
_entity_poly.pdbx_strand_id
1 'polypeptide(L)'
;EDDLIVPASPLSTQAAAKVSKLLCLLCSDPSVGEQLRPHLFGLLALSGASYPNSGVHIAAAASDVILAFSRSCLSASLVWFLHDRKMIVHMTDDIKELCAMTGSGPSSPSSSNNSSSGNNRCLYGKDAEEKGLWVIAIRTVVHLVSNSCHYQCVELLKDYDSAGGYHVLAYAISNSSMKHVPKLLELVTALVCCKIGATSSAMSSTPSSQEHLQDEGMLANYNDDSTDLAEAKMAMNTNAFEIMDDLMIRSLKLIVAYKAEHDGRRPDFSSTSDLTAMTDFAVKYAWDMTMQATTSIDDAENDVGVDLTSELLVTTLQLYSDHAKNFDLIESEYHMLSHYILGFPAFSDVSVKVFSLKTLEYVCTGLAGANTFMPLRLVTELFISLCKHLLKEAASIG
;
A
#
# COMPACT_ATOMS: atom_id res chain seq x y z
N GLU A 1 -36.76 14.56 -26.11
CA GLU A 1 -35.98 15.32 -25.12
C GLU A 1 -36.47 14.88 -23.76
N ASP A 2 -35.89 13.80 -23.23
CA ASP A 2 -36.14 13.35 -21.86
C ASP A 2 -35.11 14.03 -20.96
N ASP A 3 -35.55 15.05 -20.24
CA ASP A 3 -34.78 15.70 -19.20
C ASP A 3 -34.54 14.70 -18.06
N LEU A 4 -33.30 14.19 -18.00
CA LEU A 4 -32.75 13.47 -16.87
C LEU A 4 -32.75 14.40 -15.64
N ILE A 5 -33.80 14.29 -14.81
CA ILE A 5 -33.86 14.90 -13.49
C ILE A 5 -32.75 14.28 -12.64
N VAL A 6 -31.62 14.98 -12.52
CA VAL A 6 -30.55 14.62 -11.58
C VAL A 6 -31.10 14.81 -10.16
N PRO A 7 -31.19 13.76 -9.32
CA PRO A 7 -31.69 13.90 -7.96
C PRO A 7 -30.76 14.83 -7.17
N ALA A 8 -31.33 15.91 -6.63
CA ALA A 8 -30.59 16.86 -5.81
C ALA A 8 -29.96 16.16 -4.60
N SER A 9 -28.67 16.41 -4.37
CA SER A 9 -27.96 15.85 -3.22
C SER A 9 -28.59 16.33 -1.90
N PRO A 10 -28.63 15.48 -0.85
CA PRO A 10 -29.20 15.85 0.43
C PRO A 10 -28.56 17.13 0.99
N LEU A 11 -29.38 17.99 1.61
CA LEU A 11 -28.91 19.26 2.18
C LEU A 11 -27.76 19.07 3.19
N SER A 12 -27.78 17.97 3.96
CA SER A 12 -26.72 17.62 4.90
C SER A 12 -25.37 17.36 4.20
N THR A 13 -25.39 16.71 3.04
CA THR A 13 -24.19 16.46 2.23
C THR A 13 -23.60 17.77 1.71
N GLN A 14 -24.45 18.69 1.23
CA GLN A 14 -24.00 20.00 0.77
C GLN A 14 -23.45 20.85 1.92
N ALA A 15 -24.08 20.81 3.09
CA ALA A 15 -23.62 21.51 4.28
C ALA A 15 -22.25 20.98 4.75
N ALA A 16 -22.10 19.66 4.87
CA ALA A 16 -20.83 19.03 5.25
C ALA A 16 -19.71 19.36 4.26
N ALA A 17 -19.98 19.35 2.96
CA ALA A 17 -19.00 19.71 1.94
C ALA A 17 -18.55 21.18 2.05
N LYS A 18 -19.47 22.12 2.32
CA LYS A 18 -19.13 23.54 2.53
C LYS A 18 -18.29 23.73 3.79
N VAL A 19 -18.65 23.06 4.89
CA VAL A 19 -17.91 23.11 6.15
C VAL A 19 -16.51 22.52 5.98
N SER A 20 -16.40 21.33 5.37
CA SER A 20 -15.11 20.70 5.08
C SER A 20 -14.23 21.61 4.22
N LYS A 21 -14.77 22.19 3.12
CA LYS A 21 -14.01 23.11 2.28
C LYS A 21 -13.48 24.33 3.04
N LEU A 22 -14.30 24.92 3.92
CA LEU A 22 -13.87 26.05 4.75
C LEU A 22 -12.77 25.62 5.72
N LEU A 23 -12.93 24.50 6.41
CA LEU A 23 -11.93 23.99 7.36
C LEU A 23 -10.62 23.60 6.67
N CYS A 24 -10.67 22.99 5.47
CA CYS A 24 -9.48 22.70 4.67
C CYS A 24 -8.75 23.99 4.25
N LEU A 25 -9.49 25.04 3.88
CA LEU A 25 -8.89 26.34 3.57
C LEU A 25 -8.21 26.95 4.80
N LEU A 26 -8.82 26.86 5.97
CA LEU A 26 -8.22 27.30 7.23
C LEU A 26 -6.96 26.50 7.58
N CYS A 27 -6.97 25.18 7.32
CA CYS A 27 -5.80 24.33 7.51
C CYS A 27 -4.64 24.66 6.55
N SER A 28 -4.82 25.57 5.57
CA SER A 28 -3.69 26.06 4.77
C SER A 28 -2.79 27.02 5.55
N ASP A 29 -3.25 27.54 6.69
CA ASP A 29 -2.47 28.37 7.61
C ASP A 29 -1.96 27.51 8.78
N PRO A 30 -0.62 27.34 8.93
CA PRO A 30 -0.05 26.55 10.02
C PRO A 30 -0.43 27.03 11.42
N SER A 31 -0.75 28.32 11.60
CA SER A 31 -1.12 28.90 12.90
C SER A 31 -2.45 28.36 13.45
N VAL A 32 -3.27 27.76 12.58
CA VAL A 32 -4.55 27.13 12.94
C VAL A 32 -4.34 25.79 13.64
N GLY A 33 -3.21 25.10 13.42
CA GLY A 33 -2.96 23.75 13.95
C GLY A 33 -3.11 23.64 15.46
N GLU A 34 -2.43 24.52 16.21
CA GLU A 34 -2.50 24.52 17.69
C GLU A 34 -3.87 24.98 18.20
N GLN A 35 -4.60 25.80 17.44
CA GLN A 35 -5.95 26.24 17.81
C GLN A 35 -6.98 25.11 17.68
N LEU A 36 -6.75 24.17 16.75
CA LEU A 36 -7.60 22.99 16.56
C LEU A 36 -7.39 21.92 17.62
N ARG A 37 -6.32 21.99 18.41
CA ARG A 37 -5.92 20.98 19.40
C ARG A 37 -7.07 20.48 20.32
N PRO A 38 -7.97 21.34 20.86
CA PRO A 38 -9.10 20.88 21.68
C PRO A 38 -10.14 20.07 20.91
N HIS A 39 -10.21 20.23 19.59
CA HIS A 39 -11.21 19.63 18.71
C HIS A 39 -10.70 18.40 17.93
N LEU A 40 -9.38 18.17 17.92
CA LEU A 40 -8.76 17.06 17.17
C LEU A 40 -9.33 15.70 17.56
N PHE A 41 -9.59 15.45 18.85
CA PHE A 41 -10.15 14.16 19.29
C PHE A 41 -11.49 13.86 18.61
N GLY A 42 -12.42 14.82 18.64
CA GLY A 42 -13.72 14.67 18.01
C GLY A 42 -13.59 14.54 16.50
N LEU A 43 -12.72 15.33 15.87
CA LEU A 43 -12.50 15.27 14.42
C LEU A 43 -11.95 13.92 13.96
N LEU A 44 -10.92 13.40 14.64
CA LEU A 44 -10.28 12.12 14.31
C LEU A 44 -11.26 10.95 14.47
N ALA A 45 -12.05 10.94 15.54
CA ALA A 45 -13.08 9.91 15.77
C ALA A 45 -14.13 9.86 14.65
N LEU A 46 -14.49 11.00 14.05
CA LEU A 46 -15.45 11.04 12.94
C LEU A 46 -14.96 10.33 11.67
N SER A 47 -13.65 10.11 11.51
CA SER A 47 -13.10 9.44 10.32
C SER A 47 -13.13 7.91 10.41
N GLY A 48 -13.05 7.35 11.62
CA GLY A 48 -13.08 5.91 11.89
C GLY A 48 -14.43 5.38 12.35
N ALA A 49 -15.38 6.25 12.71
CA ALA A 49 -16.69 5.85 13.19
C ALA A 49 -17.52 5.09 12.16
N SER A 50 -18.38 4.20 12.65
CA SER A 50 -19.39 3.54 11.82
C SER A 50 -20.55 4.49 11.53
N TYR A 51 -20.94 4.59 10.25
CA TYR A 51 -22.01 5.46 9.80
C TYR A 51 -23.11 4.68 9.12
N PRO A 52 -24.38 5.14 9.19
CA PRO A 52 -25.38 4.67 8.26
C PRO A 52 -25.10 5.14 6.83
N ASN A 53 -25.78 4.54 5.85
CA ASN A 53 -25.69 4.94 4.44
C ASN A 53 -25.83 6.46 4.23
N SER A 54 -26.71 7.11 4.98
CA SER A 54 -26.92 8.56 4.91
C SER A 54 -25.77 9.38 5.51
N GLY A 55 -24.91 8.80 6.35
CA GLY A 55 -23.86 9.49 7.11
C GLY A 55 -22.44 9.38 6.53
N VAL A 56 -22.23 8.57 5.48
CA VAL A 56 -20.89 8.34 4.87
C VAL A 56 -20.18 9.64 4.47
N HIS A 57 -20.95 10.65 4.04
CA HIS A 57 -20.41 11.96 3.67
C HIS A 57 -19.76 12.72 4.85
N ILE A 58 -20.11 12.40 6.10
CA ILE A 58 -19.52 13.00 7.29
C ILE A 58 -18.10 12.44 7.49
N ALA A 59 -17.93 11.12 7.38
CA ALA A 59 -16.60 10.49 7.43
C ALA A 59 -15.68 11.04 6.33
N ALA A 60 -16.20 11.17 5.10
CA ALA A 60 -15.45 11.75 3.99
C ALA A 60 -15.05 13.21 4.27
N ALA A 61 -15.99 14.04 4.73
CA ALA A 61 -15.74 15.43 5.07
C ALA A 61 -14.70 15.58 6.20
N ALA A 62 -14.77 14.73 7.24
CA ALA A 62 -13.81 14.71 8.34
C ALA A 62 -12.42 14.27 7.86
N SER A 63 -12.36 13.20 7.06
CA SER A 63 -11.12 12.73 6.43
C SER A 63 -10.44 13.84 5.64
N ASP A 64 -11.16 14.56 4.78
CA ASP A 64 -10.59 15.66 3.99
C ASP A 64 -9.94 16.74 4.87
N VAL A 65 -10.59 17.10 5.99
CA VAL A 65 -10.04 18.08 6.94
C VAL A 65 -8.81 17.53 7.65
N ILE A 66 -8.83 16.27 8.08
CA ILE A 66 -7.67 15.64 8.73
C ILE A 66 -6.49 15.53 7.75
N LEU A 67 -6.75 15.23 6.48
CA LEU A 67 -5.72 15.22 5.44
C LEU A 67 -5.11 16.61 5.25
N ALA A 68 -5.94 17.66 5.17
CA ALA A 68 -5.45 19.05 5.08
C ALA A 68 -4.65 19.44 6.32
N PHE A 69 -5.15 19.14 7.52
CA PHE A 69 -4.46 19.35 8.79
C PHE A 69 -3.11 18.62 8.83
N SER A 70 -3.08 17.35 8.42
CA SER A 70 -1.87 16.53 8.45
C SER A 70 -0.76 17.09 7.56
N ARG A 71 -1.10 17.72 6.44
CA ARG A 71 -0.13 18.27 5.48
C ARG A 71 0.46 19.59 5.94
N SER A 72 -0.37 20.48 6.47
CA SER A 72 0.01 21.90 6.62
C SER A 72 -0.02 22.42 8.05
N CYS A 73 -0.65 21.70 8.99
CA CYS A 73 -0.84 22.15 10.37
C CYS A 73 -0.13 21.28 11.41
N LEU A 74 0.46 20.15 11.02
CA LEU A 74 1.24 19.35 11.97
C LEU A 74 2.48 20.10 12.44
N SER A 75 2.82 19.88 13.70
CA SER A 75 4.02 20.35 14.34
C SER A 75 4.55 19.23 15.24
N ALA A 76 5.83 19.27 15.60
CA ALA A 76 6.37 18.28 16.55
C ALA A 76 5.56 18.23 17.86
N SER A 77 5.11 19.39 18.37
CA SER A 77 4.23 19.51 19.54
C SER A 77 2.92 18.76 19.36
N LEU A 78 2.25 18.92 18.20
CA LEU A 78 1.00 18.24 17.90
C LEU A 78 1.20 16.74 17.71
N VAL A 79 2.29 16.32 17.07
CA VAL A 79 2.62 14.90 16.89
C VAL A 79 2.78 14.22 18.25
N TRP A 80 3.55 14.81 19.17
CA TRP A 80 3.67 14.31 20.55
C TRP A 80 2.34 14.31 21.30
N PHE A 81 1.53 15.36 21.14
CA PHE A 81 0.20 15.39 21.73
C PHE A 81 -0.70 14.24 21.23
N LEU A 82 -0.68 13.93 19.94
CA LEU A 82 -1.42 12.81 19.35
C LEU A 82 -0.90 11.46 19.88
N HIS A 83 0.42 11.32 20.01
CA HIS A 83 1.08 10.13 20.56
C HIS A 83 0.71 9.89 22.03
N ASP A 84 0.84 10.92 22.88
CA ASP A 84 0.53 10.84 24.31
C ASP A 84 -0.93 10.45 24.57
N ARG A 85 -1.81 10.85 23.67
CA ARG A 85 -3.24 10.53 23.72
C ARG A 85 -3.59 9.21 23.02
N LYS A 86 -2.63 8.51 22.42
CA LYS A 86 -2.82 7.24 21.69
C LYS A 86 -3.85 7.34 20.57
N MET A 87 -3.87 8.48 19.88
CA MET A 87 -4.86 8.75 18.83
C MET A 87 -4.77 7.76 17.67
N ILE A 88 -3.57 7.43 17.22
CA ILE A 88 -3.39 6.46 16.14
C ILE A 88 -3.86 5.06 16.56
N VAL A 89 -3.57 4.65 17.80
CA VAL A 89 -4.04 3.35 18.32
C VAL A 89 -5.56 3.29 18.30
N HIS A 90 -6.24 4.32 18.82
CA HIS A 90 -7.71 4.39 18.80
C HIS A 90 -8.28 4.40 17.39
N MET A 91 -7.72 5.20 16.47
CA MET A 91 -8.17 5.21 15.07
C MET A 91 -7.98 3.84 14.41
N THR A 92 -6.86 3.16 14.66
CA THR A 92 -6.60 1.82 14.11
C THR A 92 -7.57 0.78 14.70
N ASP A 93 -7.91 0.87 15.97
CA ASP A 93 -8.90 -0.01 16.60
C ASP A 93 -10.32 0.22 16.06
N ASP A 94 -10.72 1.48 15.85
CA ASP A 94 -11.99 1.83 15.19
C ASP A 94 -12.05 1.24 13.77
N ILE A 95 -10.94 1.28 13.03
CA ILE A 95 -10.86 0.68 11.70
C ILE A 95 -10.97 -0.85 11.77
N LYS A 96 -10.36 -1.52 12.76
CA LYS A 96 -10.53 -2.98 12.93
C LYS A 96 -11.98 -3.36 13.15
N GLU A 97 -12.71 -2.57 13.95
CA GLU A 97 -14.13 -2.76 14.18
C GLU A 97 -14.92 -2.55 12.87
N LEU A 98 -14.63 -1.46 12.16
CA LEU A 98 -15.23 -1.15 10.86
C LEU A 98 -15.00 -2.24 9.81
N CYS A 99 -13.81 -2.86 9.81
CA CYS A 99 -13.44 -3.97 8.96
C CYS A 99 -13.95 -5.33 9.45
N ALA A 100 -14.64 -5.39 10.60
CA ALA A 100 -15.07 -6.62 11.25
C ALA A 100 -13.92 -7.62 11.53
N MET A 101 -12.71 -7.11 11.78
CA MET A 101 -11.53 -7.92 12.09
C MET A 101 -11.49 -8.39 13.55
N THR A 102 -12.06 -7.60 14.46
CA THR A 102 -12.29 -8.03 15.83
C THR A 102 -13.52 -8.93 15.83
N GLY A 103 -13.30 -10.25 15.85
CA GLY A 103 -14.36 -11.20 16.11
C GLY A 103 -15.16 -10.72 17.31
N SER A 104 -16.47 -10.57 17.14
CA SER A 104 -17.40 -10.37 18.24
C SER A 104 -16.99 -11.26 19.41
N GLY A 105 -16.75 -10.65 20.58
CA GLY A 105 -16.56 -11.39 21.82
C GLY A 105 -17.66 -12.44 22.00
N PRO A 106 -17.45 -13.47 22.84
CA PRO A 106 -18.22 -14.71 22.82
C PRO A 106 -19.70 -14.45 23.10
N SER A 107 -20.48 -14.31 22.03
CA SER A 107 -21.88 -14.70 22.02
C SER A 107 -21.91 -16.17 21.64
N SER A 108 -22.27 -17.00 22.62
CA SER A 108 -22.50 -18.44 22.56
C SER A 108 -23.05 -18.96 21.22
N PRO A 109 -22.75 -20.23 20.86
CA PRO A 109 -23.29 -20.83 19.65
C PRO A 109 -24.78 -21.15 19.86
N SER A 110 -25.65 -20.23 19.50
CA SER A 110 -27.06 -20.52 19.27
C SER A 110 -27.32 -20.44 17.78
N SER A 111 -27.38 -21.62 17.18
CA SER A 111 -28.04 -21.92 15.93
C SER A 111 -29.42 -21.29 15.91
N SER A 112 -29.61 -20.24 15.12
CA SER A 112 -30.94 -19.79 14.71
C SER A 112 -30.83 -18.95 13.46
N ASN A 113 -31.20 -19.56 12.33
CA ASN A 113 -31.85 -18.87 11.23
C ASN A 113 -32.99 -18.03 11.82
N ASN A 114 -32.77 -16.73 11.95
CA ASN A 114 -33.86 -15.77 12.09
C ASN A 114 -33.39 -14.41 11.62
N SER A 115 -34.01 -13.98 10.53
CA SER A 115 -34.18 -12.60 10.13
C SER A 115 -34.68 -11.75 11.31
N SER A 116 -33.76 -11.14 12.06
CA SER A 116 -34.04 -10.06 12.99
C SER A 116 -33.47 -8.76 12.43
N SER A 117 -34.25 -8.19 11.51
CA SER A 117 -34.19 -6.78 11.13
C SER A 117 -34.43 -5.92 12.38
N GLY A 118 -33.35 -5.37 12.96
CA GLY A 118 -33.38 -4.68 14.25
C GLY A 118 -32.25 -3.66 14.41
N ASN A 119 -32.48 -2.45 13.88
CA ASN A 119 -31.95 -1.15 14.32
C ASN A 119 -30.45 -0.77 14.28
N ASN A 120 -29.49 -1.66 14.02
CA ASN A 120 -28.13 -1.18 13.74
C ASN A 120 -28.02 -0.68 12.30
N ARG A 121 -28.38 0.59 12.09
CA ARG A 121 -28.30 1.27 10.78
C ARG A 121 -26.87 1.55 10.32
N CYS A 122 -25.86 1.37 11.16
CA CYS A 122 -24.47 1.64 10.85
C CYS A 122 -23.85 0.52 10.00
N LEU A 123 -23.00 0.92 9.07
CA LEU A 123 -22.32 0.03 8.14
C LEU A 123 -21.06 -0.55 8.79
N TYR A 124 -20.86 -1.85 8.61
CA TYR A 124 -19.71 -2.62 9.09
C TYR A 124 -19.32 -3.69 8.07
N GLY A 125 -18.08 -4.18 8.13
CA GLY A 125 -17.61 -5.26 7.29
C GLY A 125 -17.75 -4.92 5.80
N LYS A 126 -18.29 -5.85 5.02
CA LYS A 126 -18.49 -5.68 3.57
C LYS A 126 -19.39 -4.49 3.21
N ASP A 127 -20.44 -4.22 3.99
CA ASP A 127 -21.34 -3.09 3.71
C ASP A 127 -20.61 -1.73 3.85
N ALA A 128 -19.66 -1.64 4.79
CA ALA A 128 -18.81 -0.47 4.95
C ALA A 128 -17.76 -0.35 3.82
N GLU A 129 -17.19 -1.48 3.39
CA GLU A 129 -16.28 -1.55 2.24
C GLU A 129 -16.97 -1.05 0.97
N GLU A 130 -18.17 -1.52 0.67
CA GLU A 130 -18.91 -1.16 -0.55
C GLU A 130 -19.20 0.35 -0.64
N LYS A 131 -19.38 1.01 0.50
CA LYS A 131 -19.56 2.46 0.60
C LYS A 131 -18.25 3.25 0.69
N GLY A 132 -17.11 2.56 0.71
CA GLY A 132 -15.77 3.15 0.72
C GLY A 132 -15.32 3.66 2.09
N LEU A 133 -16.01 3.31 3.18
CA LEU A 133 -15.65 3.75 4.53
C LEU A 133 -14.28 3.20 4.95
N TRP A 134 -13.94 1.98 4.56
CA TRP A 134 -12.62 1.39 4.80
C TRP A 134 -11.51 2.26 4.20
N VAL A 135 -11.63 2.61 2.92
CA VAL A 135 -10.65 3.44 2.23
C VAL A 135 -10.54 4.81 2.90
N ILE A 136 -11.66 5.44 3.26
CA ILE A 136 -11.68 6.75 3.93
C ILE A 136 -10.92 6.68 5.25
N ALA A 137 -11.25 5.73 6.13
CA ALA A 137 -10.66 5.64 7.46
C ALA A 137 -9.16 5.29 7.39
N ILE A 138 -8.80 4.28 6.59
CA ILE A 138 -7.40 3.84 6.43
C ILE A 138 -6.57 4.95 5.78
N ARG A 139 -7.06 5.62 4.73
CA ARG A 139 -6.39 6.75 4.09
C ARG A 139 -6.10 7.88 5.09
N THR A 140 -7.06 8.15 5.97
CA THR A 140 -6.94 9.20 6.98
C THR A 140 -5.81 8.90 7.95
N VAL A 141 -5.79 7.71 8.56
CA VAL A 141 -4.76 7.34 9.52
C VAL A 141 -3.38 7.21 8.86
N VAL A 142 -3.30 6.63 7.66
CA VAL A 142 -2.03 6.43 6.96
C VAL A 142 -1.39 7.77 6.58
N HIS A 143 -2.14 8.71 6.00
CA HIS A 143 -1.57 10.01 5.67
C HIS A 143 -1.23 10.83 6.92
N LEU A 144 -2.00 10.71 8.01
CA LEU A 144 -1.66 11.36 9.28
C LEU A 144 -0.31 10.85 9.80
N VAL A 145 -0.09 9.53 9.78
CA VAL A 145 1.17 8.89 10.17
C VAL A 145 2.31 9.27 9.21
N SER A 146 2.10 9.14 7.90
CA SER A 146 3.12 9.43 6.88
C SER A 146 3.55 10.90 6.90
N ASN A 147 2.60 11.83 7.00
CA ASN A 147 2.92 13.25 7.10
C ASN A 147 3.64 13.59 8.42
N SER A 148 3.35 12.89 9.51
CA SER A 148 4.07 13.10 10.78
C SER A 148 5.57 12.76 10.70
N CYS A 149 5.95 11.83 9.81
CA CYS A 149 7.35 11.43 9.62
C CYS A 149 8.23 12.55 9.05
N HIS A 150 7.64 13.54 8.36
CA HIS A 150 8.35 14.72 7.86
C HIS A 150 8.89 15.61 8.99
N TYR A 151 8.31 15.51 10.19
CA TYR A 151 8.72 16.28 11.36
C TYR A 151 9.74 15.54 12.24
N GLN A 152 10.50 14.61 11.65
CA GLN A 152 11.51 13.77 12.32
C GLN A 152 10.97 13.00 13.53
N CYS A 153 9.66 12.73 13.54
CA CYS A 153 9.00 12.03 14.62
C CYS A 153 8.39 10.73 14.09
N VAL A 154 8.89 9.60 14.60
CA VAL A 154 8.44 8.25 14.22
C VAL A 154 7.43 7.67 15.21
N GLU A 155 7.04 8.43 16.25
CA GLU A 155 6.22 7.90 17.33
C GLU A 155 4.80 7.52 16.88
N LEU A 156 4.21 8.26 15.94
CA LEU A 156 2.92 7.87 15.35
C LEU A 156 3.03 6.64 14.44
N LEU A 157 4.18 6.46 13.79
CA LEU A 157 4.46 5.25 13.01
C LEU A 157 4.60 4.02 13.93
N LYS A 158 5.26 4.18 15.08
CA LYS A 158 5.34 3.14 16.12
C LYS A 158 3.98 2.83 16.72
N ASP A 159 3.16 3.85 17.00
CA ASP A 159 1.79 3.64 17.47
C ASP A 159 0.97 2.86 16.41
N TYR A 160 1.10 3.23 15.12
CA TYR A 160 0.45 2.52 14.01
C TYR A 160 0.88 1.05 13.95
N ASP A 161 2.19 0.79 14.04
CA ASP A 161 2.76 -0.56 14.03
C ASP A 161 2.26 -1.39 15.23
N SER A 162 2.39 -0.84 16.44
CA SER A 162 1.98 -1.51 17.68
C SER A 162 0.48 -1.79 17.76
N ALA A 163 -0.33 -0.96 17.10
CA ALA A 163 -1.77 -1.17 16.95
C ALA A 163 -2.10 -2.18 15.84
N GLY A 164 -1.12 -2.74 15.13
CA GLY A 164 -1.35 -3.68 14.02
C GLY A 164 -1.87 -3.01 12.75
N GLY A 165 -1.55 -1.74 12.53
CA GLY A 165 -2.00 -0.95 11.38
C GLY A 165 -1.64 -1.58 10.03
N TYR A 166 -0.42 -2.11 9.89
CA TYR A 166 0.01 -2.81 8.68
C TYR A 166 -0.87 -4.04 8.38
N HIS A 167 -1.21 -4.82 9.41
CA HIS A 167 -2.10 -5.98 9.27
C HIS A 167 -3.52 -5.56 8.87
N VAL A 168 -4.03 -4.45 9.40
CA VAL A 168 -5.32 -3.87 9.00
C VAL A 168 -5.32 -3.45 7.53
N LEU A 169 -4.25 -2.78 7.08
CA LEU A 169 -4.10 -2.38 5.68
C LEU A 169 -4.01 -3.60 4.74
N ALA A 170 -3.18 -4.59 5.09
CA ALA A 170 -3.05 -5.83 4.31
C ALA A 170 -4.38 -6.60 4.23
N TYR A 171 -5.12 -6.68 5.35
CA TYR A 171 -6.45 -7.26 5.39
C TYR A 171 -7.43 -6.52 4.47
N ALA A 172 -7.44 -5.18 4.54
CA ALA A 172 -8.31 -4.37 3.71
C ALA A 172 -8.00 -4.58 2.22
N ILE A 173 -6.73 -4.59 1.81
CA ILE A 173 -6.34 -4.83 0.40
C ILE A 173 -6.82 -6.22 -0.06
N SER A 174 -6.62 -7.24 0.78
CA SER A 174 -7.00 -8.63 0.45
C SER A 174 -8.51 -8.86 0.36
N ASN A 175 -9.32 -8.03 1.02
CA ASN A 175 -10.77 -8.22 1.14
C ASN A 175 -11.60 -7.09 0.51
N SER A 176 -10.96 -6.15 -0.18
CA SER A 176 -11.66 -5.03 -0.85
C SER A 176 -11.98 -5.35 -2.30
N SER A 177 -12.94 -4.62 -2.85
CA SER A 177 -13.29 -4.65 -4.27
C SER A 177 -12.20 -4.05 -5.16
N MET A 178 -12.18 -4.43 -6.45
CA MET A 178 -11.28 -3.86 -7.48
C MET A 178 -11.28 -2.33 -7.54
N LYS A 179 -12.39 -1.68 -7.15
CA LYS A 179 -12.51 -0.22 -7.13
C LYS A 179 -11.66 0.43 -6.02
N HIS A 180 -11.44 -0.28 -4.93
CA HIS A 180 -10.81 0.25 -3.72
C HIS A 180 -9.36 -0.20 -3.55
N VAL A 181 -9.00 -1.36 -4.09
CA VAL A 181 -7.63 -1.90 -4.06
C VAL A 181 -6.56 -0.90 -4.55
N PRO A 182 -6.70 -0.23 -5.71
CA PRO A 182 -5.68 0.72 -6.16
C PRO A 182 -5.47 1.87 -5.17
N LYS A 183 -6.56 2.34 -4.56
CA LYS A 183 -6.51 3.42 -3.56
C LYS A 183 -5.87 2.99 -2.25
N LEU A 184 -5.99 1.71 -1.88
CA LEU A 184 -5.35 1.15 -0.69
C LEU A 184 -3.87 0.87 -0.94
N LEU A 185 -3.50 0.43 -2.15
CA LEU A 185 -2.10 0.25 -2.54
C LEU A 185 -1.33 1.57 -2.60
N GLU A 186 -1.98 2.67 -3.00
CA GLU A 186 -1.41 4.03 -2.89
C GLU A 186 -1.03 4.38 -1.43
N LEU A 187 -1.72 3.82 -0.44
CA LEU A 187 -1.38 4.03 0.98
C LEU A 187 -0.13 3.24 1.38
N VAL A 188 0.09 2.08 0.76
CA VAL A 188 1.32 1.29 0.97
C VAL A 188 2.52 2.08 0.45
N THR A 189 2.45 2.69 -0.74
CA THR A 189 3.56 3.51 -1.26
C THR A 189 3.87 4.71 -0.37
N ALA A 190 2.84 5.36 0.20
CA ALA A 190 3.01 6.43 1.16
C ALA A 190 3.68 5.99 2.47
N LEU A 191 3.41 4.76 2.93
CA LEU A 191 4.05 4.18 4.12
C LEU A 191 5.48 3.73 3.86
N VAL A 192 5.75 3.16 2.68
CA VAL A 192 7.09 2.69 2.27
C VAL A 192 8.12 3.82 2.33
N CYS A 193 7.71 5.05 1.96
CA CYS A 193 8.56 6.24 1.98
C CYS A 193 8.75 6.86 3.37
N CYS A 194 8.13 6.32 4.42
CA CYS A 194 8.29 6.85 5.78
C CYS A 194 9.71 6.57 6.29
N LYS A 195 10.46 7.63 6.65
CA LYS A 195 11.80 7.51 7.22
C LYS A 195 11.72 6.86 8.61
N ILE A 196 12.07 5.57 8.71
CA ILE A 196 12.33 4.93 10.01
C ILE A 196 13.65 5.51 10.49
N GLY A 197 13.59 6.39 11.48
CA GLY A 197 14.69 7.25 11.90
C GLY A 197 16.03 6.52 11.98
N ALA A 198 16.93 6.81 11.05
CA ALA A 198 18.34 6.79 11.37
C ALA A 198 18.50 7.81 12.50
N THR A 199 18.78 7.32 13.71
CA THR A 199 19.18 8.17 14.83
C THR A 199 20.18 9.18 14.31
N SER A 200 19.81 10.46 14.30
CA SER A 200 20.71 11.57 13.99
C SER A 200 21.89 11.47 14.94
N SER A 201 22.93 10.79 14.48
CA SER A 201 24.23 10.70 15.12
C SER A 201 24.98 11.98 14.73
N ALA A 202 24.44 13.12 15.16
CA ALA A 202 25.03 14.43 14.94
C ALA A 202 24.80 15.33 16.17
N MET A 203 25.07 14.77 17.35
CA MET A 203 25.68 15.57 18.42
C MET A 203 27.11 15.07 18.61
N SER A 204 27.98 15.34 17.63
CA SER A 204 29.40 15.45 17.92
C SER A 204 29.63 16.78 18.63
N SER A 205 29.34 16.79 19.93
CA SER A 205 29.79 17.82 20.85
C SER A 205 31.32 17.76 20.91
N THR A 206 31.96 18.47 20.00
CA THR A 206 33.38 18.80 20.10
C THR A 206 33.46 20.17 20.78
N PRO A 207 33.97 20.27 22.02
CA PRO A 207 34.13 21.57 22.67
C PRO A 207 35.44 22.18 22.16
N SER A 208 35.42 22.92 21.06
CA SER A 208 36.54 23.77 20.66
C SER A 208 36.30 25.19 21.17
N SER A 209 37.07 25.53 22.20
CA SER A 209 37.28 26.87 22.71
C SER A 209 37.97 27.70 21.63
N GLN A 210 37.31 28.72 21.07
CA GLN A 210 37.99 29.89 20.52
C GLN A 210 37.02 31.04 20.28
N GLU A 211 37.21 32.10 21.08
CA GLU A 211 36.67 33.43 20.86
C GLU A 211 37.23 34.00 19.54
N HIS A 212 36.37 34.24 18.55
CA HIS A 212 36.64 35.31 17.59
C HIS A 212 35.36 35.89 16.98
N LEU A 213 35.18 37.18 17.24
CA LEU A 213 34.22 38.06 16.59
C LEU A 213 34.53 38.14 15.10
N GLN A 214 33.57 37.82 14.24
CA GLN A 214 33.40 38.51 12.97
C GLN A 214 31.98 38.36 12.43
N ASP A 215 31.37 39.53 12.32
CA ASP A 215 30.14 39.91 11.64
C ASP A 215 30.43 39.93 10.13
N GLU A 216 29.85 39.01 9.34
CA GLU A 216 29.60 39.16 7.90
C GLU A 216 28.92 37.91 7.32
N GLY A 217 27.81 38.09 6.59
CA GLY A 217 27.34 37.12 5.58
C GLY A 217 26.04 36.37 5.85
N MET A 218 24.92 37.07 6.08
CA MET A 218 23.59 36.50 5.81
C MET A 218 23.37 36.33 4.29
N LEU A 219 23.88 35.23 3.73
CA LEU A 219 23.38 34.69 2.47
C LEU A 219 22.69 33.35 2.78
N ALA A 220 21.37 33.44 2.88
CA ALA A 220 20.48 32.31 3.00
C ALA A 220 20.71 31.34 1.83
N ASN A 221 21.12 30.12 2.18
CA ASN A 221 21.35 29.01 1.29
C ASN A 221 19.98 28.45 0.87
N TYR A 222 19.36 29.02 -0.17
CA TYR A 222 18.01 28.70 -0.64
C TYR A 222 17.95 27.57 -1.70
N ASN A 223 18.97 26.72 -1.82
CA ASN A 223 19.10 25.79 -2.94
C ASN A 223 19.07 24.28 -2.58
N ASP A 224 18.64 23.89 -1.38
CA ASP A 224 18.65 22.47 -0.95
C ASP A 224 17.27 21.76 -0.93
N ASP A 225 16.19 22.42 -1.36
CA ASP A 225 14.84 21.82 -1.33
C ASP A 225 14.66 20.67 -2.34
N SER A 226 15.45 20.64 -3.43
CA SER A 226 15.27 19.63 -4.50
C SER A 226 15.89 18.28 -4.18
N THR A 227 16.97 18.28 -3.41
CA THR A 227 17.72 17.10 -2.94
C THR A 227 16.96 16.42 -1.82
N ASP A 228 16.43 17.19 -0.86
CA ASP A 228 15.60 16.68 0.23
C ASP A 228 14.30 16.03 -0.27
N LEU A 229 13.67 16.59 -1.31
CA LEU A 229 12.43 16.04 -1.86
C LEU A 229 12.65 14.70 -2.60
N ALA A 230 13.78 14.55 -3.28
CA ALA A 230 14.14 13.28 -3.92
C ALA A 230 14.41 12.20 -2.86
N GLU A 231 15.15 12.53 -1.80
CA GLU A 231 15.41 11.59 -0.70
C GLU A 231 14.16 11.24 0.11
N ALA A 232 13.15 12.11 0.15
CA ALA A 232 11.88 11.84 0.82
C ALA A 232 11.09 10.67 0.21
N LYS A 233 11.38 10.30 -1.04
CA LYS A 233 10.75 9.17 -1.75
C LYS A 233 11.57 7.88 -1.67
N MET A 234 12.70 7.90 -0.97
CA MET A 234 13.47 6.69 -0.74
C MET A 234 12.67 5.76 0.17
N ALA A 235 12.54 4.51 -0.28
CA ALA A 235 11.82 3.51 0.47
C ALA A 235 12.64 3.00 1.66
N MET A 236 12.17 3.28 2.88
CA MET A 236 12.89 2.97 4.12
C MET A 236 12.08 2.14 5.11
N ASN A 237 10.78 1.95 4.86
CA ASN A 237 9.89 1.25 5.78
C ASN A 237 9.68 -0.21 5.37
N THR A 238 10.46 -1.12 5.97
CA THR A 238 10.42 -2.57 5.70
C THR A 238 9.07 -3.21 6.03
N ASN A 239 8.38 -2.78 7.09
CA ASN A 239 7.08 -3.35 7.45
C ASN A 239 6.02 -3.09 6.36
N ALA A 240 6.11 -1.94 5.66
CA ALA A 240 5.23 -1.66 4.53
C ALA A 240 5.58 -2.52 3.30
N PHE A 241 6.85 -2.89 3.13
CA PHE A 241 7.27 -3.83 2.08
C PHE A 241 6.80 -5.25 2.32
N GLU A 242 6.75 -5.69 3.56
CA GLU A 242 6.21 -7.02 3.90
C GLU A 242 4.77 -7.18 3.43
N ILE A 243 3.97 -6.11 3.42
CA ILE A 243 2.61 -6.12 2.83
C ILE A 243 2.68 -6.41 1.32
N MET A 244 3.53 -5.69 0.59
CA MET A 244 3.68 -5.86 -0.86
C MET A 244 4.16 -7.26 -1.21
N ASP A 245 5.21 -7.74 -0.53
CA ASP A 245 5.79 -9.06 -0.74
C ASP A 245 4.76 -10.17 -0.48
N ASP A 246 4.08 -10.12 0.67
CA ASP A 246 3.07 -11.11 1.01
C ASP A 246 1.87 -11.11 0.05
N LEU A 247 1.37 -9.93 -0.34
CA LEU A 247 0.32 -9.82 -1.36
C LEU A 247 0.76 -10.37 -2.73
N MET A 248 1.98 -10.06 -3.16
CA MET A 248 2.55 -10.54 -4.42
C MET A 248 2.69 -12.06 -4.43
N ILE A 249 3.24 -12.63 -3.36
CA ILE A 249 3.41 -14.07 -3.18
C ILE A 249 2.06 -14.81 -3.28
N ARG A 250 0.99 -14.22 -2.74
CA ARG A 250 -0.36 -14.79 -2.80
C ARG A 250 -1.03 -14.60 -4.17
N SER A 251 -0.78 -13.48 -4.85
CA SER A 251 -1.39 -13.19 -6.15
C SER A 251 -0.76 -14.00 -7.28
N LEU A 252 0.54 -14.34 -7.17
CA LEU A 252 1.25 -15.14 -8.15
C LEU A 252 1.01 -16.64 -7.94
N LYS A 253 -0.01 -17.19 -8.62
CA LYS A 253 -0.37 -18.63 -8.59
C LYS A 253 0.82 -19.58 -8.75
N LEU A 254 1.77 -19.22 -9.62
CA LEU A 254 3.00 -19.98 -9.81
C LEU A 254 3.79 -20.12 -8.50
N ILE A 255 3.95 -19.06 -7.72
CA ILE A 255 4.70 -19.09 -6.46
C ILE A 255 3.98 -19.95 -5.42
N VAL A 256 2.65 -19.86 -5.37
CA VAL A 256 1.83 -20.69 -4.49
C VAL A 256 2.02 -22.18 -4.83
N ALA A 257 1.99 -22.52 -6.12
CA ALA A 257 2.24 -23.88 -6.59
C ALA A 257 3.67 -24.34 -6.30
N TYR A 258 4.66 -23.47 -6.53
CA TYR A 258 6.06 -23.74 -6.22
C TYR A 258 6.26 -24.09 -4.73
N LYS A 259 5.69 -23.28 -3.84
CA LYS A 259 5.71 -23.53 -2.38
C LYS A 259 5.10 -24.87 -2.02
N ALA A 260 3.99 -25.24 -2.65
CA ALA A 260 3.34 -26.52 -2.37
C ALA A 260 4.22 -27.72 -2.75
N GLU A 261 5.01 -27.62 -3.82
CA GLU A 261 5.93 -28.68 -4.27
C GLU A 261 7.29 -28.67 -3.52
N HIS A 262 7.66 -27.56 -2.88
CA HIS A 262 8.96 -27.37 -2.24
C HIS A 262 8.86 -27.13 -0.72
N ASP A 263 7.98 -27.86 -0.03
CA ASP A 263 7.85 -27.84 1.45
C ASP A 263 7.63 -26.43 2.04
N GLY A 264 6.86 -25.60 1.35
CA GLY A 264 6.55 -24.22 1.74
C GLY A 264 7.66 -23.21 1.44
N ARG A 265 8.78 -23.63 0.85
CA ARG A 265 9.90 -22.73 0.50
C ARG A 265 9.55 -21.87 -0.71
N ARG A 266 10.00 -20.62 -0.68
CA ARG A 266 9.89 -19.66 -1.78
C ARG A 266 10.97 -19.92 -2.83
N PRO A 267 10.77 -19.47 -4.09
CA PRO A 267 11.85 -19.35 -5.05
C PRO A 267 13.03 -18.58 -4.44
N ASP A 268 14.23 -19.16 -4.48
CA ASP A 268 15.46 -18.54 -3.98
C ASP A 268 16.35 -18.13 -5.16
N PHE A 269 16.57 -16.82 -5.31
CA PHE A 269 17.37 -16.27 -6.39
C PHE A 269 18.86 -16.17 -6.05
N SER A 270 19.29 -16.53 -4.84
CA SER A 270 20.70 -16.44 -4.43
C SER A 270 21.59 -17.48 -5.13
N SER A 271 21.02 -18.60 -5.55
CA SER A 271 21.72 -19.79 -6.05
C SER A 271 21.58 -19.95 -7.57
N THR A 272 22.70 -20.22 -8.25
CA THR A 272 22.73 -20.34 -9.71
C THR A 272 22.16 -21.65 -10.23
N SER A 273 22.33 -22.75 -9.49
CA SER A 273 21.84 -24.07 -9.88
C SER A 273 20.33 -24.19 -9.74
N ASP A 274 19.74 -23.44 -8.80
CA ASP A 274 18.31 -23.50 -8.53
C ASP A 274 17.52 -22.70 -9.57
N LEU A 275 18.15 -21.69 -10.20
CA LEU A 275 17.49 -20.84 -11.20
C LEU A 275 16.93 -21.62 -12.39
N THR A 276 17.71 -22.49 -13.01
CA THR A 276 17.25 -23.30 -14.16
C THR A 276 16.12 -24.25 -13.75
N ALA A 277 16.19 -24.84 -12.55
CA ALA A 277 15.12 -25.71 -12.05
C ALA A 277 13.82 -24.93 -11.80
N MET A 278 13.92 -23.71 -11.25
CA MET A 278 12.79 -22.81 -11.05
C MET A 278 12.15 -22.38 -12.37
N THR A 279 12.94 -22.05 -13.39
CA THR A 279 12.40 -21.66 -14.70
C THR A 279 11.81 -22.84 -15.45
N ASP A 280 12.41 -24.04 -15.36
CA ASP A 280 11.85 -25.28 -15.90
C ASP A 280 10.50 -25.60 -15.22
N PHE A 281 10.40 -25.42 -13.90
CA PHE A 281 9.15 -25.54 -13.16
C PHE A 281 8.11 -24.51 -13.64
N ALA A 282 8.49 -23.24 -13.79
CA ALA A 282 7.59 -22.18 -14.24
C ALA A 282 6.97 -22.45 -15.62
N VAL A 283 7.80 -22.89 -16.56
CA VAL A 283 7.35 -23.25 -17.91
C VAL A 283 6.43 -24.47 -17.89
N LYS A 284 6.81 -25.52 -17.13
CA LYS A 284 5.98 -26.71 -16.99
C LYS A 284 4.62 -26.38 -16.38
N TYR A 285 4.60 -25.60 -15.30
CA TYR A 285 3.37 -25.17 -14.65
C TYR A 285 2.45 -24.39 -15.60
N ALA A 286 3.00 -23.44 -16.36
CA ALA A 286 2.24 -22.69 -17.36
C ALA A 286 1.66 -23.59 -18.47
N TRP A 287 2.42 -24.60 -18.90
CA TRP A 287 1.94 -25.60 -19.85
C TRP A 287 0.79 -26.44 -19.29
N ASP A 288 0.95 -26.96 -18.07
CA ASP A 288 -0.07 -27.76 -17.40
C ASP A 288 -1.37 -26.97 -17.22
N MET A 289 -1.28 -25.68 -16.85
CA MET A 289 -2.44 -24.77 -16.80
C MET A 289 -3.13 -24.62 -18.16
N THR A 290 -2.34 -24.48 -19.24
CA THR A 290 -2.89 -24.34 -20.60
C THR A 290 -3.62 -25.61 -21.04
N MET A 291 -3.04 -26.78 -20.75
CA MET A 291 -3.67 -28.07 -21.04
C MET A 291 -4.97 -28.26 -20.24
N GLN A 292 -4.96 -27.92 -18.95
CA GLN A 292 -6.16 -27.99 -18.10
C GLN A 292 -7.28 -27.07 -18.60
N ALA A 293 -6.96 -25.83 -18.97
CA ALA A 293 -7.93 -24.88 -19.52
C ALA A 293 -8.58 -25.37 -20.82
N THR A 294 -7.85 -26.15 -21.62
CA THR A 294 -8.38 -26.73 -22.87
C THR A 294 -9.37 -27.88 -22.60
N THR A 295 -9.21 -28.58 -21.47
CA THR A 295 -10.08 -29.69 -21.05
C THR A 295 -11.28 -29.29 -20.20
N SER A 296 -11.25 -28.11 -19.58
CA SER A 296 -12.28 -27.62 -18.65
C SER A 296 -12.98 -26.39 -19.23
N ILE A 297 -13.90 -26.63 -20.17
CA ILE A 297 -14.68 -25.58 -20.85
C ILE A 297 -15.72 -24.92 -19.91
N ASP A 298 -16.09 -25.58 -18.80
CA ASP A 298 -17.25 -25.19 -17.97
C ASP A 298 -16.90 -24.49 -16.63
N ASP A 299 -15.63 -24.37 -16.22
CA ASP A 299 -15.24 -23.86 -14.88
C ASP A 299 -14.58 -22.45 -14.89
N ALA A 300 -14.48 -21.80 -16.06
CA ALA A 300 -13.77 -20.53 -16.21
C ALA A 300 -14.46 -19.30 -15.56
N GLU A 301 -15.70 -19.42 -15.07
CA GLU A 301 -16.46 -18.29 -14.52
C GLU A 301 -16.26 -18.04 -13.02
N ASN A 302 -15.57 -18.92 -12.28
CA ASN A 302 -15.50 -18.81 -10.81
C ASN A 302 -14.24 -18.16 -10.24
N ASP A 303 -13.28 -17.76 -11.07
CA ASP A 303 -12.10 -17.01 -10.61
C ASP A 303 -12.32 -15.49 -10.72
N VAL A 304 -13.46 -15.01 -10.19
CA VAL A 304 -13.75 -13.58 -9.96
C VAL A 304 -13.00 -13.11 -8.72
N GLY A 305 -11.73 -13.51 -8.59
CA GLY A 305 -10.79 -12.92 -7.66
C GLY A 305 -10.41 -11.54 -8.16
N VAL A 306 -10.17 -10.62 -7.22
CA VAL A 306 -9.54 -9.33 -7.54
C VAL A 306 -8.17 -9.64 -8.16
N ASP A 307 -7.92 -9.18 -9.40
CA ASP A 307 -6.60 -9.29 -10.02
C ASP A 307 -5.63 -8.30 -9.37
N LEU A 308 -5.14 -8.69 -8.19
CA LEU A 308 -4.11 -7.98 -7.44
C LEU A 308 -2.79 -7.94 -8.21
N THR A 309 -2.56 -8.87 -9.14
CA THR A 309 -1.27 -9.04 -9.84
C THR A 309 -0.91 -7.78 -10.62
N SER A 310 -1.86 -7.26 -11.40
CA SER A 310 -1.68 -6.05 -12.21
C SER A 310 -1.47 -4.80 -11.33
N GLU A 311 -2.33 -4.61 -10.32
CA GLU A 311 -2.26 -3.44 -9.43
C GLU A 311 -0.99 -3.41 -8.57
N LEU A 312 -0.55 -4.57 -8.08
CA LEU A 312 0.73 -4.70 -7.37
C LEU A 312 1.93 -4.43 -8.28
N LEU A 313 1.86 -4.82 -9.56
CA LEU A 313 2.91 -4.51 -10.52
C LEU A 313 2.96 -3.01 -10.82
N VAL A 314 1.80 -2.32 -10.89
CA VAL A 314 1.73 -0.86 -11.07
C VAL A 314 2.36 -0.17 -9.87
N THR A 315 2.02 -0.65 -8.68
CA THR A 315 2.56 -0.15 -7.42
C THR A 315 4.07 -0.36 -7.33
N THR A 316 4.57 -1.53 -7.78
CA THR A 316 6.01 -1.83 -7.83
C THR A 316 6.74 -0.90 -8.79
N LEU A 317 6.21 -0.69 -10.00
CA LEU A 317 6.78 0.25 -10.96
C LEU A 317 6.79 1.68 -10.41
N GLN A 318 5.70 2.11 -9.75
CA GLN A 318 5.63 3.41 -9.10
C GLN A 318 6.77 3.58 -8.09
N LEU A 319 6.98 2.60 -7.21
CA LEU A 319 8.07 2.60 -6.23
C LEU A 319 9.45 2.67 -6.88
N TYR A 320 9.68 1.93 -7.96
CA TYR A 320 10.93 1.99 -8.72
C TYR A 320 11.14 3.36 -9.37
N SER A 321 10.06 4.01 -9.81
CA SER A 321 10.11 5.32 -10.45
C SER A 321 10.23 6.48 -9.47
N ASP A 322 9.80 6.29 -8.22
CA ASP A 322 9.80 7.34 -7.21
C ASP A 322 11.22 7.71 -6.75
N HIS A 323 12.16 6.76 -6.77
CA HIS A 323 13.56 7.03 -6.44
C HIS A 323 14.52 6.00 -7.05
N ALA A 324 15.66 6.47 -7.59
CA ALA A 324 16.60 5.62 -8.36
C ALA A 324 17.17 4.43 -7.57
N LYS A 325 17.34 4.57 -6.25
CA LYS A 325 17.83 3.47 -5.38
C LYS A 325 16.76 2.47 -4.97
N ASN A 326 15.47 2.78 -5.17
CA ASN A 326 14.39 1.91 -4.70
C ASN A 326 14.43 0.54 -5.40
N PHE A 327 14.78 0.50 -6.69
CA PHE A 327 14.94 -0.77 -7.39
C PHE A 327 15.97 -1.67 -6.70
N ASP A 328 17.20 -1.19 -6.49
CA ASP A 328 18.26 -2.02 -5.90
C ASP A 328 17.89 -2.49 -4.49
N LEU A 329 17.31 -1.60 -3.67
CA LEU A 329 16.87 -1.93 -2.31
C LEU A 329 15.82 -3.05 -2.34
N ILE A 330 14.73 -2.84 -3.08
CA ILE A 330 13.59 -3.75 -3.12
C ILE A 330 13.96 -5.06 -3.78
N GLU A 331 14.65 -5.01 -4.91
CA GLU A 331 14.98 -6.21 -5.69
C GLU A 331 16.03 -7.06 -4.98
N SER A 332 16.92 -6.48 -4.17
CA SER A 332 17.92 -7.25 -3.42
C SER A 332 17.33 -8.06 -2.27
N GLU A 333 16.24 -7.60 -1.67
CA GLU A 333 15.64 -8.22 -0.48
C GLU A 333 14.39 -9.05 -0.82
N TYR A 334 13.53 -8.53 -1.69
CA TYR A 334 12.22 -9.13 -1.99
C TYR A 334 12.12 -9.72 -3.39
N HIS A 335 13.07 -9.41 -4.27
CA HIS A 335 13.11 -9.93 -5.66
C HIS A 335 11.78 -9.71 -6.40
N MET A 336 11.10 -8.56 -6.19
CA MET A 336 9.74 -8.38 -6.67
C MET A 336 9.63 -8.50 -8.20
N LEU A 337 10.53 -7.85 -8.96
CA LEU A 337 10.51 -7.94 -10.42
C LEU A 337 10.91 -9.34 -10.90
N SER A 338 11.90 -9.96 -10.26
CA SER A 338 12.27 -11.35 -10.52
C SER A 338 11.08 -12.31 -10.35
N HIS A 339 10.26 -12.15 -9.32
CA HIS A 339 9.06 -12.97 -9.13
C HIS A 339 8.02 -12.79 -10.25
N TYR A 340 7.78 -11.55 -10.70
CA TYR A 340 6.90 -11.29 -11.85
C TYR A 340 7.43 -11.90 -13.16
N ILE A 341 8.74 -11.80 -13.39
CA ILE A 341 9.38 -12.41 -14.55
C ILE A 341 9.28 -13.94 -14.47
N LEU A 342 9.52 -14.55 -13.31
CA LEU A 342 9.35 -16.00 -13.11
C LEU A 342 7.91 -16.44 -13.43
N GLY A 343 6.93 -15.64 -12.99
CA GLY A 343 5.50 -15.82 -13.26
C GLY A 343 5.08 -15.61 -14.72
N PHE A 344 5.92 -14.97 -15.54
CA PHE A 344 5.58 -14.52 -16.88
C PHE A 344 4.92 -15.58 -17.78
N PRO A 345 5.40 -16.83 -17.85
CA PRO A 345 4.78 -17.85 -18.70
C PRO A 345 3.34 -18.17 -18.28
N ALA A 346 3.03 -18.08 -16.98
CA ALA A 346 1.75 -18.48 -16.39
C ALA A 346 0.67 -17.39 -16.44
N PHE A 347 1.00 -16.14 -16.80
CA PHE A 347 0.01 -15.08 -16.93
C PHE A 347 -0.95 -15.30 -18.11
N SER A 348 -2.25 -15.31 -17.84
CA SER A 348 -3.29 -15.35 -18.87
C SER A 348 -3.51 -13.97 -19.50
N ASP A 349 -3.46 -12.90 -18.71
CA ASP A 349 -3.61 -11.53 -19.19
C ASP A 349 -2.33 -11.05 -19.91
N VAL A 350 -2.50 -10.71 -21.19
CA VAL A 350 -1.44 -10.13 -22.03
C VAL A 350 -0.99 -8.77 -21.49
N SER A 351 -1.88 -8.01 -20.86
CA SER A 351 -1.57 -6.70 -20.28
C SER A 351 -0.52 -6.84 -19.18
N VAL A 352 -0.68 -7.82 -18.27
CA VAL A 352 0.30 -8.11 -17.21
C VAL A 352 1.64 -8.56 -17.79
N LYS A 353 1.65 -9.37 -18.85
CA LYS A 353 2.87 -9.76 -19.57
C LYS A 353 3.60 -8.55 -20.15
N VAL A 354 2.90 -7.73 -20.92
CA VAL A 354 3.46 -6.50 -21.51
C VAL A 354 4.00 -5.59 -20.41
N PHE A 355 3.24 -5.43 -19.33
CA PHE A 355 3.61 -4.54 -18.25
C PHE A 355 4.81 -5.04 -17.43
N SER A 356 4.96 -6.36 -17.26
CA SER A 356 6.16 -6.97 -16.65
C SER A 356 7.41 -6.68 -17.47
N LEU A 357 7.32 -6.83 -18.80
CA LEU A 357 8.43 -6.51 -19.72
C LEU A 357 8.71 -5.01 -19.78
N LYS A 358 7.69 -4.16 -19.72
CA LYS A 358 7.86 -2.69 -19.66
C LYS A 358 8.51 -2.25 -18.36
N THR A 359 8.19 -2.90 -17.24
CA THR A 359 8.86 -2.66 -15.96
C THR A 359 10.33 -3.04 -16.05
N LEU A 360 10.66 -4.20 -16.66
CA LEU A 360 12.05 -4.60 -16.91
C LEU A 360 12.78 -3.62 -17.85
N GLU A 361 12.14 -3.18 -18.94
CA GLU A 361 12.69 -2.18 -19.85
C GLU A 361 12.99 -0.86 -19.11
N TYR A 362 12.05 -0.39 -18.29
CA TYR A 362 12.22 0.80 -17.47
C TYR A 362 13.42 0.69 -16.53
N VAL A 363 13.56 -0.41 -15.80
CA VAL A 363 14.70 -0.60 -14.90
C VAL A 363 16.02 -0.65 -15.69
N CYS A 364 16.06 -1.37 -16.81
CA CYS A 364 17.28 -1.53 -17.61
C CYS A 364 17.74 -0.25 -18.33
N THR A 365 16.80 0.63 -18.71
CA THR A 365 17.09 1.79 -19.57
C THR A 365 16.89 3.14 -18.87
N GLY A 366 16.01 3.18 -17.86
CA GLY A 366 15.60 4.39 -17.16
C GLY A 366 16.30 4.59 -15.81
N LEU A 367 16.81 3.54 -15.17
CA LEU A 367 17.49 3.64 -13.87
C LEU A 367 19.01 3.51 -14.02
N ALA A 368 19.70 4.64 -13.90
CA ALA A 368 21.16 4.68 -13.98
C ALA A 368 21.80 3.94 -12.80
N GLY A 369 22.65 2.94 -13.10
CA GLY A 369 23.41 2.19 -12.09
C GLY A 369 22.65 1.04 -11.43
N ALA A 370 21.40 0.79 -11.82
CA ALA A 370 20.59 -0.31 -11.29
C ALA A 370 21.25 -1.69 -11.55
N ASN A 371 21.26 -2.55 -10.54
CA ASN A 371 21.75 -3.93 -10.64
C ASN A 371 20.70 -4.85 -11.26
N THR A 372 20.57 -4.79 -12.58
CA THR A 372 19.57 -5.56 -13.35
C THR A 372 19.97 -7.00 -13.66
N PHE A 373 21.10 -7.46 -13.09
CA PHE A 373 21.66 -8.78 -13.39
C PHE A 373 20.65 -9.91 -13.14
N MET A 374 19.96 -9.90 -12.00
CA MET A 374 19.05 -10.98 -11.63
C MET A 374 17.81 -11.05 -12.54
N PRO A 375 17.03 -9.97 -12.74
CA PRO A 375 15.91 -9.97 -13.69
C PRO A 375 16.31 -10.39 -15.11
N LEU A 376 17.43 -9.89 -15.65
CA LEU A 376 17.88 -10.22 -17.00
C LEU A 376 18.31 -11.68 -17.15
N ARG A 377 19.00 -12.20 -16.13
CA ARG A 377 19.39 -13.61 -16.09
C ARG A 377 18.15 -14.51 -16.08
N LEU A 378 17.15 -14.17 -15.28
CA LEU A 378 15.93 -14.93 -15.18
C LEU A 378 15.15 -14.96 -16.50
N VAL A 379 15.07 -13.84 -17.23
CA VAL A 379 14.52 -13.81 -18.60
C VAL A 379 15.26 -14.77 -19.53
N THR A 380 16.59 -14.81 -19.43
CA THR A 380 17.43 -15.69 -20.25
C THR A 380 17.16 -17.17 -19.95
N GLU A 381 17.13 -17.54 -18.67
CA GLU A 381 16.85 -18.92 -18.24
C GLU A 381 15.42 -19.33 -18.61
N LEU A 382 14.43 -18.46 -18.45
CA LEU A 382 13.05 -18.71 -18.88
C LEU A 382 12.96 -18.95 -20.39
N PHE A 383 13.64 -18.14 -21.19
CA PHE A 383 13.68 -18.34 -22.64
C PHE A 383 14.29 -19.70 -23.00
N ILE A 384 15.40 -20.07 -22.36
CA ILE A 384 16.04 -21.37 -22.55
C ILE A 384 15.09 -22.51 -22.15
N SER A 385 14.43 -22.43 -20.99
CA SER A 385 13.45 -23.40 -20.51
C SER A 385 12.26 -23.54 -21.46
N LEU A 386 11.74 -22.43 -21.99
CA LEU A 386 10.68 -22.42 -23.01
C LEU A 386 11.12 -23.14 -24.28
N CYS A 387 12.32 -22.83 -24.82
CA CYS A 387 12.84 -23.52 -25.99
C CYS A 387 13.03 -25.03 -25.75
N LYS A 388 13.61 -25.42 -24.61
CA LYS A 388 13.76 -26.83 -24.23
C LYS A 388 12.42 -27.55 -24.19
N HIS A 389 11.40 -26.92 -23.61
CA HIS A 389 10.06 -27.49 -23.50
C HIS A 389 9.42 -27.65 -24.89
N LEU A 390 9.42 -26.61 -25.72
CA LEU A 390 8.88 -26.66 -27.09
C LEU A 390 9.56 -27.72 -27.96
N LEU A 391 10.87 -27.89 -27.84
CA LEU A 391 11.61 -28.93 -28.57
C LEU A 391 11.25 -30.34 -28.11
N LYS A 392 11.00 -30.55 -26.81
CA LYS A 392 10.55 -31.84 -26.27
C LYS A 392 9.16 -32.20 -26.77
N GLU A 393 8.24 -31.24 -26.78
CA GLU A 393 6.89 -31.44 -27.32
C GLU A 393 6.90 -31.68 -28.83
N ALA A 394 7.73 -30.95 -29.59
CA ALA A 394 7.88 -31.22 -31.02
C ALA A 394 8.41 -32.64 -31.30
N ALA A 395 9.30 -33.14 -30.44
CA ALA A 395 9.86 -34.49 -30.55
C ALA A 395 8.91 -35.60 -30.07
N SER A 396 7.89 -35.29 -29.26
CA SER A 396 6.89 -36.28 -28.82
C SER A 396 5.77 -36.50 -29.84
N ILE A 397 5.59 -35.55 -30.76
CA ILE A 397 4.57 -35.58 -31.83
C ILE A 397 5.08 -36.30 -33.10
N GLY A 398 6.40 -36.36 -33.31
CA GLY A 398 7.03 -37.02 -34.46
C GLY A 398 7.43 -38.46 -34.17
#